data_AF-A0A4P8WKQ0-F1
#
_entry.id   AF-A0A4P8WKQ0-F1
#
_cell.length_a   1.000
_cell.length_b   1.000
_cell.length_c   1.000
_cell.angle_alpha   90.00
_cell.angle_beta   90.00
_cell.angle_gamma   90.00
#
_symmetry.space_group_name_H-M   'P 1'
#
loop_
_entity.id
_entity.type
_entity.pdbx_description
1 polymer ?
#
loop_
_entity_poly.entity_id
_entity_poly.type
_entity_poly.pdbx_seq_one_letter_code
_entity_poly.pdbx_strand_id
1 'polypeptide(L)'
;MYENRIGHPGRDPLEALVDVLTAASRYDLLLGIVPLAFAVALVAATVLGVSEVQALSVAAGVGVAAVIDACYLHPPVDRGSA
;
A
#
# COMPACT_ATOMS: atom_id res chain seq x y z
N MET A 1 -15.17 -33.70 -29.76
CA MET A 1 -13.87 -33.39 -29.13
C MET A 1 -14.17 -32.53 -27.92
N TYR A 2 -14.14 -33.10 -26.72
CA TYR A 2 -14.42 -32.36 -25.47
C TYR A 2 -13.11 -31.75 -24.99
N GLU A 3 -12.97 -30.44 -25.12
CA GLU A 3 -11.83 -29.72 -24.58
C GLU A 3 -12.07 -29.47 -23.10
N ASN A 4 -11.49 -30.33 -22.26
CA ASN A 4 -11.48 -30.17 -20.83
C ASN A 4 -10.43 -29.10 -20.45
N ARG A 5 -10.81 -27.82 -20.38
CA ARG A 5 -9.96 -26.77 -19.80
C ARG A 5 -9.99 -26.85 -18.28
N ILE A 6 -9.38 -27.89 -17.71
CA ILE A 6 -9.04 -27.93 -16.28
C ILE A 6 -7.54 -27.75 -16.18
N GLY A 7 -7.14 -26.62 -15.59
CA GLY A 7 -5.76 -26.35 -15.22
C GLY A 7 -5.34 -24.91 -15.46
N HIS A 8 -5.97 -23.95 -14.78
CA HIS A 8 -5.17 -22.81 -14.35
C HIS A 8 -4.37 -23.34 -13.15
N PRO A 9 -3.07 -23.65 -13.27
CA PRO A 9 -2.29 -24.08 -12.12
C PRO A 9 -2.46 -22.99 -11.08
N GLY A 10 -2.80 -23.38 -9.85
CA GLY A 10 -3.01 -22.43 -8.76
C GLY A 10 -1.78 -21.53 -8.68
N ARG A 11 -1.90 -20.31 -9.18
CA ARG A 11 -0.87 -19.29 -9.02
C ARG A 11 -0.66 -19.17 -7.52
N ASP A 12 0.56 -19.32 -7.08
CA ASP A 12 0.87 -19.20 -5.66
C ASP A 12 0.41 -17.81 -5.20
N PRO A 13 -0.34 -17.70 -4.08
CA PRO A 13 -0.94 -16.44 -3.67
C PRO A 13 0.12 -15.36 -3.41
N LEU A 14 1.33 -15.78 -3.01
CA LEU A 14 2.47 -14.89 -2.86
C LEU A 14 3.01 -14.42 -4.21
N GLU A 15 3.06 -15.28 -5.22
CA GLU A 15 3.52 -14.92 -6.57
C GLU A 15 2.54 -13.94 -7.23
N ALA A 16 1.24 -14.15 -7.03
CA ALA A 16 0.22 -13.19 -7.45
C ALA A 16 0.34 -11.84 -6.73
N LEU A 17 0.65 -11.84 -5.44
CA LEU A 17 0.89 -10.60 -4.68
C LEU A 17 2.15 -9.88 -5.16
N VAL A 18 3.22 -10.63 -5.43
CA VAL A 18 4.47 -10.09 -5.98
C VAL A 18 4.21 -9.48 -7.35
N ASP A 19 3.51 -10.17 -8.26
CA ASP A 19 3.13 -9.62 -9.57
C ASP A 19 2.41 -8.26 -9.43
N VAL A 20 1.44 -8.15 -8.51
CA VAL A 20 0.71 -6.89 -8.24
C VAL A 20 1.64 -5.81 -7.67
N LEU A 21 2.51 -6.16 -6.71
CA LEU A 21 3.48 -5.23 -6.13
C LEU A 21 4.52 -4.76 -7.14
N THR A 22 4.87 -5.60 -8.11
CA THR A 22 5.85 -5.27 -9.16
C THR A 22 5.22 -4.38 -10.24
N ALA A 23 3.91 -4.53 -10.47
CA ALA A 23 3.14 -3.64 -11.35
C ALA A 23 2.76 -2.31 -10.68
N ALA A 24 2.80 -2.23 -9.35
CA ALA A 24 2.43 -1.03 -8.60
C ALA A 24 3.40 0.12 -8.87
N SER A 25 2.85 1.31 -9.10
CA SER A 25 3.65 2.52 -9.23
C SER A 25 4.14 3.01 -7.86
N ARG A 26 5.14 3.89 -7.86
CA ARG A 26 5.60 4.58 -6.63
C ARG A 26 4.45 5.24 -5.87
N TYR A 27 3.45 5.78 -6.58
CA TYR A 27 2.30 6.43 -6.00
C TYR A 27 1.32 5.44 -5.36
N ASP A 28 1.17 4.25 -5.95
CA ASP A 28 0.36 3.17 -5.36
C ASP A 28 0.97 2.65 -4.06
N LEU A 29 2.31 2.57 -4.00
CA LEU A 29 3.03 2.21 -2.78
C LEU A 29 2.89 3.29 -1.71
N LEU A 30 3.01 4.58 -2.06
CA LEU A 30 2.76 5.69 -1.14
C LEU A 30 1.32 5.68 -0.60
N LEU A 31 0.35 5.37 -1.45
CA LEU A 31 -1.05 5.23 -1.04
C LEU A 31 -1.25 4.04 -0.09
N GLY A 32 -0.51 2.94 -0.30
CA GLY A 32 -0.51 1.78 0.59
C GLY A 32 0.16 2.03 1.95
N ILE A 33 1.13 2.94 2.04
CA ILE A 33 1.81 3.29 3.30
C ILE A 33 0.85 3.91 4.32
N VAL A 34 -0.12 4.72 3.87
CA VAL A 34 -1.08 5.39 4.77
C VAL A 34 -1.92 4.39 5.58
N PRO A 35 -2.71 3.48 4.98
CA PRO A 35 -3.49 2.51 5.73
C PRO A 35 -2.60 1.57 6.54
N LEU A 36 -1.40 1.24 6.05
CA LEU A 36 -0.43 0.43 6.80
C LEU A 36 0.02 1.14 8.08
N ALA A 37 0.32 2.45 8.04
CA ALA A 37 0.71 3.22 9.21
C ALA A 37 -0.39 3.25 10.28
N PHE A 38 -1.66 3.37 9.88
CA PHE A 38 -2.80 3.29 10.79
C PHE A 38 -2.98 1.88 11.39
N ALA A 39 -2.82 0.82 10.59
CA ALA A 39 -2.87 -0.55 11.08
C ALA A 39 -1.76 -0.81 12.12
N VAL A 40 -0.53 -0.36 11.85
CA VAL A 40 0.59 -0.47 12.78
C VAL A 40 0.33 0.33 14.07
N ALA A 41 -0.21 1.54 13.96
CA ALA A 41 -0.57 2.35 15.13
C ALA A 41 -1.62 1.66 16.01
N LEU A 42 -2.63 1.03 15.40
CA LEU A 42 -3.66 0.28 16.13
C LEU A 42 -3.06 -0.95 16.83
N VAL A 43 -2.20 -1.71 16.14
CA VAL A 43 -1.47 -2.84 16.74
C VAL A 43 -0.59 -2.34 17.89
N ALA A 44 0.10 -1.22 17.74
CA ALA A 44 0.91 -0.64 18.79
C ALA A 44 0.08 -0.22 20.01
N ALA A 45 -1.04 0.47 19.79
CA ALA A 45 -1.95 0.88 20.87
C ALA A 45 -2.49 -0.33 21.65
N THR A 46 -2.85 -1.41 20.95
CA THR A 46 -3.39 -2.64 21.55
C THR A 46 -2.35 -3.48 22.26
N VAL A 47 -1.16 -3.66 21.67
CA VAL A 47 -0.11 -4.56 22.21
C VAL A 47 0.75 -3.86 23.27
N LEU A 48 1.08 -2.59 23.07
CA LEU A 48 1.94 -1.82 23.98
C LEU A 48 1.14 -0.98 24.99
N GLY A 49 -0.19 -0.94 24.89
CA GLY A 49 -1.05 -0.15 25.78
C GLY A 49 -0.88 1.36 25.64
N VAL A 50 -0.36 1.82 24.51
CA VAL A 50 -0.19 3.26 24.22
C VAL A 50 -1.56 3.90 24.00
N SER A 51 -1.70 5.18 24.34
CA SER A 51 -2.93 5.93 24.06
C SER A 51 -3.28 5.84 22.57
N GLU A 52 -4.48 5.35 22.26
CA GLU A 52 -4.98 5.25 20.87
C GLU A 52 -4.91 6.60 20.16
N VAL A 53 -5.32 7.68 20.84
CA VAL A 53 -5.29 9.05 20.30
C VAL A 53 -3.85 9.44 19.92
N GLN A 54 -2.88 9.13 20.78
CA GLN A 54 -1.47 9.41 20.50
C GLN A 54 -0.93 8.58 19.33
N ALA A 55 -1.24 7.29 19.30
CA ALA A 55 -0.80 6.38 18.22
C ALA A 55 -1.39 6.79 16.86
N LEU A 56 -2.68 7.10 16.82
CA LEU A 56 -3.37 7.58 15.61
C LEU A 56 -2.86 8.95 15.16
N SER A 57 -2.48 9.83 16.10
CA SER A 57 -1.87 11.13 15.77
C SER A 57 -0.53 10.96 15.05
N VAL A 58 0.29 9.99 15.46
CA VAL A 58 1.54 9.66 14.78
C VAL A 58 1.28 9.12 13.37
N ALA A 59 0.33 8.20 13.22
CA ALA A 59 -0.06 7.68 11.91
C ALA A 59 -0.60 8.77 10.97
N ALA A 60 -1.40 9.71 11.50
CA ALA A 60 -1.87 10.86 10.74
C ALA A 60 -0.70 11.73 10.25
N GLY A 61 0.33 11.95 11.08
CA GLY A 61 1.55 12.64 10.68
C GLY A 61 2.28 11.95 9.52
N VAL A 62 2.36 10.62 9.53
CA VAL A 62 2.92 9.83 8.41
C VAL A 62 2.08 10.02 7.14
N GLY A 63 0.75 10.01 7.25
CA GLY A 63 -0.15 10.26 6.14
C GLY A 63 0.06 11.65 5.51
N VAL A 64 0.21 12.69 6.34
CA VAL A 64 0.53 14.05 5.87
C VAL A 64 1.87 14.07 5.14
N ALA A 65 2.91 13.45 5.70
CA ALA A 65 4.22 13.37 5.06
C ALA A 65 4.16 12.65 3.70
N ALA A 66 3.37 11.57 3.58
CA ALA A 66 3.16 10.87 2.32
C ALA A 66 2.47 11.75 1.27
N VAL A 67 1.46 12.54 1.67
CA VAL A 67 0.80 13.53 0.78
C VAL A 67 1.78 14.61 0.35
N ILE A 68 2.61 15.12 1.27
CA ILE A 68 3.64 16.11 0.94
C ILE A 68 4.64 15.54 -0.07
N ASP A 69 5.12 14.31 0.14
CA ASP A 69 6.05 13.67 -0.80
C ASP A 69 5.41 13.48 -2.18
N ALA A 70 4.21 12.89 -2.22
CA ALA A 70 3.53 12.53 -3.45
C ALA A 70 3.08 13.75 -4.28
N CYS A 71 2.60 14.80 -3.62
CA CYS A 71 2.00 15.94 -4.30
C CYS A 71 2.97 17.11 -4.52
N TYR A 72 4.00 17.27 -3.68
CA TYR A 72 4.84 18.47 -3.70
C TYR A 72 6.33 18.19 -3.94
N LEU A 73 6.90 17.13 -3.36
CA LEU A 73 8.33 16.81 -3.55
C LEU A 73 8.57 16.02 -4.84
N HIS A 74 7.69 15.06 -5.11
CA HIS A 74 7.76 14.18 -6.27
C HIS A 74 6.42 14.16 -7.00
N PRO A 75 5.94 15.33 -7.48
CA PRO A 75 4.69 15.38 -8.22
C PRO A 75 4.80 14.47 -9.45
N PRO A 76 3.71 13.80 -9.84
CA PRO A 76 3.67 13.04 -11.08
C PRO A 76 3.92 14.02 -12.23
N VAL A 77 5.13 13.97 -12.78
CA VAL A 77 5.44 14.63 -14.03
C VAL A 77 4.74 13.83 -15.12
N ASP A 78 3.67 14.39 -15.66
CA ASP A 78 3.06 13.90 -16.89
C ASP A 78 4.17 13.84 -17.95
N ARG A 79 4.68 12.63 -18.20
CA ARG A 79 5.57 12.36 -19.33
C ARG A 79 4.66 12.29 -20.53
N GLY A 80 4.43 13.45 -21.12
CA GLY A 80 3.36 13.75 -22.05
C GLY A 80 2.97 12.64 -23.02
N SER A 81 1.67 12.64 -23.29
CA SER A 81 1.11 12.22 -24.57
C SER A 81 1.81 13.04 -25.67
N ALA A 82 2.81 12.46 -26.33
CA ALA A 82 3.45 13.01 -27.53
C ALA A 82 3.31 12.02 -28.68
#